data_AF-A0AAV9RGD5-F1
#
_entry.id   AF-A0AAV9RGD5-F1
#
_cell.length_a   1.000
_cell.length_b   1.000
_cell.length_c   1.000
_cell.angle_alpha   90.00
_cell.angle_beta   90.00
_cell.angle_gamma   90.00
#
_symmetry.space_group_name_H-M   'P 1'
#
loop_
_entity.id
_entity.type
_entity.pdbx_description
1 polymer ?
#
loop_
_entity_poly.entity_id
_entity_poly.type
_entity_poly.pdbx_seq_one_letter_code
_entity_poly.pdbx_strand_id
1 'polypeptide(L)'
;MRTLLLVSALIGSLTAIPIPYHAFCSSLWLFEMPCAEISTTLVKQIEAFSPMIGCEKCQYQLVSATSVVIKANHTSPDGLQTENITFTLNPTIMASGCRVSAQSISLSFTSLLDDGLNYCNLYNLLSASGLTSAPGFIEMTNEWACLGYGLSTCKA
;
A
#
# COMPACT_ATOMS: atom_id res chain seq x y z
N MET A 1 28.74 -63.05 -13.23
CA MET A 1 29.26 -62.11 -12.21
C MET A 1 28.33 -60.90 -12.17
N ARG A 2 27.70 -60.65 -11.02
CA ARG A 2 26.76 -59.54 -10.78
C ARG A 2 27.50 -58.44 -10.03
N THR A 3 27.66 -57.26 -10.62
CA THR A 3 28.16 -56.06 -9.93
C THR A 3 26.97 -55.14 -9.68
N LEU A 4 26.52 -55.09 -8.43
CA LEU A 4 25.54 -54.12 -7.93
C LEU A 4 26.29 -52.84 -7.56
N LEU A 5 26.07 -51.76 -8.30
CA LEU A 5 26.50 -50.41 -7.92
C LEU A 5 25.34 -49.72 -7.18
N LEU A 6 25.45 -49.65 -5.85
CA LEU A 6 24.62 -48.77 -5.03
C LEU A 6 25.16 -47.35 -5.12
N VAL A 7 24.50 -46.49 -5.89
CA VAL A 7 24.74 -45.05 -5.84
C VAL A 7 23.78 -44.46 -4.81
N SER A 8 24.29 -44.19 -3.62
CA SER A 8 23.55 -43.51 -2.55
C SER A 8 23.41 -42.03 -2.91
N ALA A 9 22.19 -41.58 -3.22
CA ALA A 9 21.89 -40.18 -3.43
C ALA A 9 21.63 -39.53 -2.05
N LEU A 10 22.63 -38.80 -1.53
CA LEU A 10 22.40 -37.84 -0.44
C LEU A 10 21.59 -36.68 -1.03
N ILE A 11 20.27 -36.75 -0.93
CA ILE A 11 19.40 -35.62 -1.25
C ILE A 11 19.47 -34.67 -0.05
N GLY A 12 20.36 -33.69 -0.11
CA GLY A 12 20.39 -32.58 0.83
C GLY A 12 19.05 -31.84 0.75
N SER A 13 18.22 -31.99 1.78
CA SER A 13 16.96 -31.26 1.90
C SER A 13 17.26 -29.80 2.26
N LEU A 14 17.32 -28.93 1.25
CA LEU A 14 17.15 -27.49 1.49
C LEU A 14 15.71 -27.28 1.92
N THR A 15 15.48 -27.24 3.23
CA THR A 15 14.23 -26.72 3.78
C THR A 15 14.21 -25.22 3.48
N ALA A 16 13.39 -24.80 2.52
CA ALA A 16 13.13 -23.39 2.30
C ALA A 16 12.44 -22.84 3.55
N ILE A 17 13.16 -22.08 4.36
CA ILE A 17 12.58 -21.33 5.48
C ILE A 17 11.61 -20.32 4.84
N PRO A 18 10.31 -20.33 5.17
CA PRO A 18 9.39 -19.32 4.66
C PRO A 18 9.86 -17.98 5.19
N ILE A 19 10.40 -17.12 4.32
CA ILE A 19 10.65 -15.73 4.69
C ILE A 19 9.26 -15.12 4.90
N PRO A 20 8.98 -14.50 6.06
CA PRO A 20 7.72 -13.81 6.26
C PRO A 20 7.61 -12.68 5.24
N TYR A 21 6.69 -12.82 4.29
CA TYR A 21 6.34 -11.78 3.33
C TYR A 21 5.08 -11.08 3.83
N HIS A 22 5.18 -9.78 4.00
CA HIS A 22 4.03 -8.92 4.22
C HIS A 22 3.48 -8.52 2.86
N ALA A 23 2.18 -8.69 2.62
CA ALA A 23 1.56 -8.07 1.47
C ALA A 23 1.73 -6.55 1.54
N PHE A 24 2.03 -5.95 0.40
CA PHE A 24 2.31 -4.52 0.32
C PHE A 24 1.86 -3.95 -1.02
N CYS A 25 1.68 -2.64 -1.01
CA CYS A 25 1.55 -1.83 -2.20
C CYS A 25 2.41 -0.58 -2.06
N SER A 26 3.13 -0.24 -3.12
CA SER A 26 3.85 1.01 -3.28
C SER A 26 3.42 1.66 -4.59
N SER A 27 2.86 2.87 -4.51
CA SER A 27 2.46 3.65 -5.69
C SER A 27 3.18 4.99 -5.68
N LEU A 28 3.48 5.52 -6.86
CA LEU A 28 4.04 6.85 -7.02
C LEU A 28 3.03 7.73 -7.74
N TRP A 29 2.73 8.86 -7.14
CA TRP A 29 1.81 9.85 -7.69
C TRP A 29 2.55 11.14 -8.00
N LEU A 30 2.26 11.72 -9.15
CA LEU A 30 2.72 13.06 -9.53
C LEU A 30 1.53 14.00 -9.59
N PHE A 31 1.74 15.26 -9.21
CA PHE A 31 0.74 16.33 -9.26
C PHE A 31 1.41 17.63 -9.70
N GLU A 32 0.66 18.48 -10.39
CA GLU A 32 1.00 19.89 -10.66
C GLU A 32 0.47 20.81 -9.54
N MET A 33 0.62 20.38 -8.29
CA MET A 33 0.17 21.09 -7.08
C MET A 33 1.22 21.04 -5.97
N PRO A 34 1.25 22.04 -5.07
CA PRO A 34 2.19 22.06 -3.95
C PRO A 34 1.98 20.89 -2.97
N CYS A 35 3.07 20.30 -2.50
CA CYS A 35 3.00 19.21 -1.52
C CYS A 35 2.25 19.56 -0.23
N ALA A 36 2.29 20.83 0.20
CA ALA A 36 1.54 21.27 1.38
C ALA A 36 0.02 21.13 1.20
N GLU A 37 -0.48 21.40 0.00
CA GLU A 37 -1.90 21.26 -0.33
C GLU A 37 -2.28 19.78 -0.42
N ILE A 38 -1.49 18.98 -1.15
CA ILE A 38 -1.67 17.52 -1.22
C ILE A 38 -1.64 16.88 0.17
N SER A 39 -0.67 17.26 1.01
CA SER A 39 -0.55 16.77 2.38
C SER A 39 -1.79 17.11 3.21
N THR A 40 -2.26 18.35 3.13
CA THR A 40 -3.45 18.81 3.87
C THR A 40 -4.70 18.05 3.42
N THR A 41 -4.84 17.85 2.11
CA THR A 41 -5.96 17.12 1.51
C THR A 41 -5.98 15.65 1.94
N LEU A 42 -4.83 14.97 1.91
CA LEU A 42 -4.72 13.59 2.38
C LEU A 42 -5.00 13.46 3.88
N VAL A 43 -4.46 14.36 4.71
CA VAL A 43 -4.73 14.35 6.16
C VAL A 43 -6.23 14.51 6.44
N LYS A 44 -6.88 15.50 5.81
CA LYS A 44 -8.33 15.70 5.94
C LYS A 44 -9.12 14.46 5.52
N GLN A 45 -8.70 13.77 4.47
CA GLN A 45 -9.39 12.55 4.02
C GLN A 45 -9.21 11.38 5.00
N ILE A 46 -8.01 11.21 5.57
CA ILE A 46 -7.75 10.21 6.60
C ILE A 46 -8.63 10.47 7.83
N GLU A 47 -8.72 11.73 8.27
CA GLU A 47 -9.57 12.15 9.39
C GLU A 47 -11.05 11.95 9.10
N ALA A 48 -11.51 12.25 7.88
CA ALA A 48 -12.89 11.99 7.45
C ALA A 48 -13.27 10.50 7.50
N PHE A 49 -12.28 9.61 7.41
CA PHE A 49 -12.47 8.16 7.53
C PHE A 49 -12.22 7.60 8.96
N SER A 50 -11.98 8.46 9.97
CA SER A 50 -11.54 8.06 11.32
C SER A 50 -12.46 8.46 12.49
N PRO A 51 -12.95 7.48 13.27
CA PRO A 51 -13.63 6.28 12.77
C PRO A 51 -15.12 6.62 12.55
N MET A 52 -15.63 6.48 11.32
CA MET A 52 -17.09 6.46 11.13
C MET A 52 -17.58 5.01 11.19
N ILE A 53 -18.24 4.65 12.30
CA ILE A 53 -19.02 3.41 12.40
C ILE A 53 -20.13 3.48 11.35
N GLY A 54 -20.24 2.46 10.48
CA GLY A 54 -21.27 2.38 9.43
C GLY A 54 -20.89 3.00 8.08
N CYS A 55 -19.61 3.25 7.85
CA CYS A 55 -19.08 3.73 6.57
C CYS A 55 -18.28 2.63 5.87
N GLU A 56 -18.46 2.49 4.54
CA GLU A 56 -17.89 1.41 3.74
C GLU A 56 -16.36 1.50 3.55
N LYS A 57 -15.78 2.71 3.67
CA LYS A 57 -14.34 3.01 3.48
C LYS A 57 -13.65 3.57 4.72
N CYS A 58 -14.19 3.30 5.90
CA CYS A 58 -13.69 3.91 7.12
C CYS A 58 -12.61 3.08 7.80
N GLN A 59 -12.30 3.43 9.05
CA GLN A 59 -11.30 2.77 9.89
C GLN A 59 -9.86 3.09 9.53
N TYR A 60 -9.67 4.25 8.91
CA TYR A 60 -8.37 4.89 8.87
C TYR A 60 -8.12 5.58 10.21
N GLN A 61 -6.87 5.64 10.64
CA GLN A 61 -6.46 6.37 11.83
C GLN A 61 -5.18 7.12 11.54
N LEU A 62 -5.20 8.45 11.70
CA LEU A 62 -4.00 9.26 11.59
C LEU A 62 -3.05 8.94 12.75
N VAL A 63 -1.81 8.58 12.44
CA VAL A 63 -0.76 8.32 13.44
C VAL A 63 0.10 9.57 13.63
N SER A 64 0.53 10.19 12.52
CA SER A 64 1.31 11.43 12.54
C SER A 64 1.26 12.11 11.18
N ALA A 65 1.31 13.44 11.14
CA ALA A 65 1.44 14.19 9.90
C ALA A 65 2.45 15.33 10.03
N THR A 66 3.26 15.49 8.99
CA THR A 66 4.13 16.63 8.71
C THR A 66 3.89 17.05 7.25
N SER A 67 4.48 18.16 6.81
CA SER A 67 4.33 18.61 5.41
C SER A 67 4.98 17.69 4.36
N VAL A 68 5.84 16.75 4.79
CA VAL A 68 6.60 15.85 3.91
C VAL A 68 6.34 14.38 4.17
N VAL A 69 5.78 14.02 5.32
CA VAL A 69 5.48 12.64 5.69
C VAL A 69 4.16 12.57 6.44
N ILE A 70 3.28 11.67 6.00
CA ILE A 70 2.03 11.30 6.69
C ILE A 70 2.09 9.81 7.00
N LYS A 71 1.70 9.44 8.22
CA LYS A 71 1.54 8.05 8.65
C LYS A 71 0.13 7.85 9.18
N ALA A 72 -0.49 6.76 8.76
CA ALA A 72 -1.80 6.34 9.20
C ALA A 72 -1.86 4.81 9.27
N ASN A 73 -2.90 4.30 9.92
CA ASN A 73 -3.24 2.88 9.89
C ASN A 73 -4.61 2.71 9.25
N HIS A 74 -4.84 1.57 8.63
CA HIS A 74 -6.18 1.11 8.26
C HIS A 74 -6.43 -0.23 8.95
N THR A 75 -7.56 -0.39 9.62
CA THR A 75 -7.90 -1.62 10.35
C THR A 75 -9.22 -2.15 9.85
N SER A 76 -9.32 -3.44 9.55
CA SER A 76 -10.56 -4.06 9.04
C SER A 76 -11.74 -3.98 10.03
N PRO A 77 -13.00 -4.13 9.56
CA PRO A 77 -14.19 -4.03 10.41
C PRO A 77 -14.20 -4.99 11.60
N ASP A 78 -13.62 -6.16 11.42
CA ASP A 78 -13.46 -7.21 12.44
C ASP A 78 -12.24 -7.00 13.37
N GLY A 79 -11.40 -6.00 13.08
CA GLY A 79 -10.18 -5.71 13.85
C GLY A 79 -9.04 -6.70 13.64
N LEU A 80 -9.17 -7.66 12.71
CA LEU A 80 -8.21 -8.75 12.54
C LEU A 80 -7.05 -8.41 11.60
N GLN A 81 -7.25 -7.44 10.71
CA GLN A 81 -6.26 -7.00 9.73
C GLN A 81 -5.95 -5.53 9.97
N THR A 82 -4.66 -5.19 9.94
CA THR A 82 -4.22 -3.81 10.07
C THR A 82 -3.06 -3.56 9.12
N GLU A 83 -3.15 -2.48 8.39
CA GLU A 83 -2.15 -2.03 7.42
C GLU A 83 -1.56 -0.69 7.87
N ASN A 84 -0.24 -0.58 7.79
CA ASN A 84 0.47 0.68 7.94
C ASN A 84 0.46 1.42 6.60
N ILE A 85 -0.01 2.65 6.61
CA ILE A 85 -0.04 3.54 5.46
C ILE A 85 0.95 4.69 5.66
N THR A 86 1.79 4.94 4.66
CA THR A 86 2.74 6.06 4.66
C THR A 86 2.70 6.81 3.34
N PHE A 87 2.65 8.14 3.42
CA PHE A 87 2.85 9.03 2.28
C PHE A 87 4.11 9.85 2.51
N THR A 88 5.02 9.85 1.54
CA THR A 88 6.21 10.71 1.53
C THR A 88 6.12 11.68 0.36
N LEU A 89 6.09 12.98 0.66
CA LEU A 89 5.87 14.06 -0.29
C LEU A 89 7.17 14.82 -0.55
N ASN A 90 7.51 14.99 -1.83
CA ASN A 90 8.71 15.69 -2.28
C ASN A 90 8.33 16.70 -3.38
N PRO A 91 8.68 17.99 -3.23
CA PRO A 91 8.47 18.98 -4.29
C PRO A 91 9.19 18.58 -5.57
N THR A 92 8.57 18.84 -6.72
CA THR A 92 9.23 18.66 -8.02
C THR A 92 9.89 19.96 -8.47
N ILE A 93 10.95 19.83 -9.29
CA ILE A 93 11.69 20.98 -9.86
C ILE A 93 10.91 21.76 -10.91
N MET A 94 9.81 21.20 -11.44
CA MET A 94 8.97 21.83 -12.45
C MET A 94 7.67 22.33 -11.79
N ALA A 95 7.47 23.65 -11.80
CA ALA A 95 6.17 24.29 -11.60
C ALA A 95 5.45 24.02 -10.26
N SER A 96 6.14 24.01 -9.12
CA SER A 96 5.53 23.83 -7.78
C SER A 96 4.75 22.52 -7.60
N GLY A 97 5.01 21.51 -8.43
CA GLY A 97 4.37 20.20 -8.34
C GLY A 97 4.85 19.37 -7.14
N CYS A 98 4.20 18.22 -6.95
CA CYS A 98 4.50 17.30 -5.87
C CYS A 98 4.61 15.87 -6.38
N ARG A 99 5.66 15.17 -5.93
CA ARG A 99 5.79 13.72 -6.03
C ARG A 99 5.43 13.10 -4.69
N VAL A 100 4.47 12.19 -4.68
CA VAL A 100 4.08 11.42 -3.50
C VAL A 100 4.46 9.97 -3.70
N SER A 101 5.28 9.44 -2.81
CA SER A 101 5.48 8.00 -2.66
C SER A 101 4.51 7.49 -1.61
N ALA A 102 3.52 6.70 -2.04
CA ALA A 102 2.48 6.12 -1.20
C ALA A 102 2.77 4.64 -0.94
N GLN A 103 2.61 4.18 0.30
CA GLN A 103 2.85 2.80 0.67
C GLN A 103 1.80 2.30 1.67
N SER A 104 1.30 1.09 1.47
CA SER A 104 0.46 0.34 2.41
C SER A 104 1.10 -1.04 2.64
N ILE A 105 1.28 -1.45 3.90
CA ILE A 105 1.88 -2.74 4.27
C ILE A 105 1.03 -3.42 5.34
N SER A 106 0.66 -4.68 5.10
CA SER A 106 -0.04 -5.51 6.07
C SER A 106 0.85 -5.89 7.25
N LEU A 107 0.39 -5.64 8.48
CA LEU A 107 1.08 -6.05 9.70
C LEU A 107 0.96 -7.56 9.97
N SER A 108 -0.14 -8.16 9.53
CA SER A 108 -0.42 -9.59 9.66
C SER A 108 0.32 -10.39 8.58
N PHE A 109 0.87 -11.56 8.97
CA PHE A 109 1.64 -12.46 8.10
C PHE A 109 0.77 -13.35 7.18
N THR A 110 -0.54 -13.10 7.10
CA THR A 110 -1.50 -14.15 6.72
C THR A 110 -1.79 -14.29 5.23
N SER A 111 -1.21 -13.48 4.35
CA SER A 111 -1.30 -13.76 2.91
C SER A 111 -0.22 -13.07 2.09
N LEU A 112 0.37 -13.79 1.14
CA LEU A 112 1.26 -13.25 0.10
C LEU A 112 0.47 -12.45 -0.95
N LEU A 113 -0.77 -12.87 -1.24
CA LEU A 113 -1.67 -12.18 -2.16
C LEU A 113 -2.80 -11.58 -1.32
N ASP A 114 -2.92 -10.26 -1.32
CA ASP A 114 -3.93 -9.54 -0.55
C ASP A 114 -5.14 -9.15 -1.41
N ASP A 115 -5.30 -9.74 -2.59
CA ASP A 115 -6.35 -9.42 -3.56
C ASP A 115 -6.48 -7.90 -3.83
N GLY A 116 -5.36 -7.18 -3.79
CA GLY A 116 -5.31 -5.74 -4.01
C GLY A 116 -5.71 -4.89 -2.80
N LEU A 117 -5.88 -5.48 -1.60
CA LEU A 117 -6.21 -4.77 -0.35
C LEU A 117 -5.33 -3.54 -0.14
N ASN A 118 -4.00 -3.70 -0.17
CA ASN A 118 -3.06 -2.61 0.07
C ASN A 118 -3.13 -1.55 -1.03
N TYR A 119 -3.44 -1.91 -2.28
CA TYR A 119 -3.71 -0.92 -3.33
C TYR A 119 -4.98 -0.12 -3.02
N CYS A 120 -6.07 -0.81 -2.67
CA CYS A 120 -7.34 -0.17 -2.36
C CYS A 120 -7.24 0.74 -1.13
N ASN A 121 -6.44 0.36 -0.13
CA ASN A 121 -6.18 1.21 1.02
C ASN A 121 -5.61 2.59 0.61
N LEU A 122 -4.69 2.62 -0.35
CA LEU A 122 -4.12 3.86 -0.89
C LEU A 122 -5.11 4.57 -1.84
N TYR A 123 -5.69 3.83 -2.77
CA TYR A 123 -6.58 4.38 -3.80
C TYR A 123 -7.86 4.98 -3.22
N ASN A 124 -8.41 4.42 -2.14
CA ASN A 124 -9.60 4.95 -1.46
C ASN A 124 -9.35 6.35 -0.89
N LEU A 125 -8.20 6.60 -0.27
CA LEU A 125 -7.82 7.92 0.23
C LEU A 125 -7.59 8.90 -0.92
N LEU A 126 -6.94 8.44 -1.99
CA LEU A 126 -6.65 9.27 -3.16
C LEU A 126 -7.91 9.68 -3.92
N SER A 127 -8.81 8.72 -4.18
CA SER A 127 -10.04 8.95 -4.94
C SER A 127 -11.07 9.76 -4.16
N ALA A 128 -11.31 9.42 -2.88
CA ALA A 128 -12.30 10.13 -2.05
C ALA A 128 -11.89 11.59 -1.77
N SER A 129 -10.59 11.88 -1.75
CA SER A 129 -10.08 13.25 -1.62
C SER A 129 -10.16 14.08 -2.90
N GLY A 130 -10.57 13.48 -4.03
CA GLY A 130 -10.63 14.13 -5.34
C GLY A 130 -9.28 14.30 -6.04
N LEU A 131 -8.18 13.82 -5.45
CA LEU A 131 -6.83 13.97 -6.00
C LEU A 131 -6.62 13.20 -7.31
N THR A 132 -7.43 12.17 -7.59
CA THR A 132 -7.40 11.48 -8.89
C THR A 132 -7.82 12.38 -10.07
N SER A 133 -8.48 13.51 -9.80
CA SER A 133 -8.87 14.51 -10.80
C SER A 133 -8.03 15.80 -10.69
N ALA A 134 -7.00 15.81 -9.85
CA ALA A 134 -6.13 16.97 -9.68
C ALA A 134 -5.27 17.23 -10.95
N PRO A 135 -4.90 18.50 -11.22
CA PRO A 135 -4.01 18.84 -12.32
C PRO A 135 -2.70 18.04 -12.27
N GLY A 136 -2.31 17.51 -13.43
CA GLY A 136 -1.07 16.74 -13.59
C GLY A 136 -1.04 15.40 -12.85
N PHE A 137 -2.20 14.89 -12.38
CA PHE A 137 -2.25 13.59 -11.71
C PHE A 137 -1.76 12.46 -12.64
N ILE A 138 -0.71 11.78 -12.21
CA ILE A 138 -0.22 10.54 -12.85
C ILE A 138 0.04 9.53 -11.74
N GLU A 139 -0.55 8.34 -11.86
CA GLU A 139 -0.20 7.18 -11.04
C GLU A 139 0.80 6.27 -11.77
N MET A 140 1.86 5.90 -11.07
CA MET A 140 2.84 4.91 -11.49
C MET A 140 2.84 3.76 -10.49
N THR A 141 2.20 2.66 -10.88
CA THR A 141 2.16 1.40 -10.14
C THR A 141 2.07 0.22 -11.11
N ASN A 142 2.27 -0.99 -10.61
CA ASN A 142 2.12 -2.25 -11.35
C ASN A 142 1.99 -3.43 -10.37
N GLU A 143 1.81 -4.64 -10.91
CA GLU A 143 1.68 -5.88 -10.11
C GLU A 143 2.87 -6.21 -9.21
N TRP A 144 4.07 -5.72 -9.53
CA TRP A 144 5.26 -5.92 -8.69
C TRP A 144 5.31 -4.94 -7.54
N ALA A 145 4.79 -3.73 -7.76
CA ALA A 145 4.75 -2.68 -6.76
C ALA A 145 3.55 -2.84 -5.82
N CYS A 146 2.44 -3.38 -6.33
CA CYS A 146 1.20 -3.66 -5.61
C CYS A 146 0.67 -5.02 -6.04
N LEU A 147 0.75 -6.00 -5.13
CA LEU A 147 0.29 -7.35 -5.41
C LEU A 147 -1.23 -7.36 -5.62
N GLY A 148 -1.70 -8.02 -6.68
CA GLY A 148 -3.13 -8.09 -6.99
C GLY A 148 -3.71 -6.78 -7.57
N TYR A 149 -2.88 -5.86 -8.05
CA TYR A 149 -3.30 -4.56 -8.60
C TYR A 149 -4.32 -4.71 -9.74
N GLY A 150 -4.03 -5.53 -10.75
CA GLY A 150 -4.88 -5.74 -11.93
C GLY A 150 -6.13 -6.58 -11.67
N LEU A 151 -6.22 -7.20 -10.49
CA LEU A 151 -7.41 -7.91 -10.02
C LEU A 151 -8.16 -7.13 -8.94
N SER A 152 -7.64 -5.96 -8.54
CA SER A 152 -8.19 -5.18 -7.44
C SER A 152 -9.60 -4.70 -7.77
N THR A 153 -10.53 -4.93 -6.83
CA THR A 153 -11.91 -4.44 -6.90
C THR A 153 -12.14 -3.51 -5.73
N CYS A 154 -11.52 -2.34 -5.80
CA CYS A 154 -11.67 -1.34 -4.75
C CYS A 154 -13.13 -0.90 -4.68
N LYS A 155 -13.77 -1.12 -3.52
CA LYS A 155 -15.16 -0.74 -3.29
C LYS A 155 -15.29 0.78 -3.48
N ALA A 156 -16.30 1.21 -4.22
CA ALA A 156 -16.53 2.60 -4.58
C ALA A 156 -17.15 3.41 -3.44
#